data_AF-A0A967S722-F1
#
_entry.id   AF-A0A967S722-F1
#
_cell.length_a   1.000
_cell.length_b   1.000
_cell.length_c   1.000
_cell.angle_alpha   90.00
_cell.angle_beta   90.00
_cell.angle_gamma   90.00
#
_symmetry.space_group_name_H-M   'P 1'
#
loop_
_entity.id
_entity.type
_entity.pdbx_description
1 polymer ?
#
loop_
_entity_poly.entity_id
_entity_poly.type
_entity_poly.pdbx_seq_one_letter_code
_entity_poly.pdbx_strand_id
1 'polypeptide(L)'
;MSGTRPLDVTPAGVLGSIAVLVVAAVCVRLGFWQLDRLQERRDRNAVVEARMAMPPVALAGLPSDTAGLVHRRVTLAGGYDHAHDLVLAGRSMGGLPGVYLYSPLRLGTGAVLVERGWLPSAD
;
A
#
# COMPACT_ATOMS: atom_id res chain seq x y z
N MET A 1 -52.81 39.09 -14.19
CA MET A 1 -53.26 37.70 -13.99
C MET A 1 -52.19 36.80 -14.59
N SER A 2 -51.28 36.27 -13.77
CA SER A 2 -50.15 35.46 -14.26
C SER A 2 -50.63 34.03 -14.50
N GLY A 3 -50.67 33.61 -15.76
CA GLY A 3 -51.07 32.26 -16.15
C GLY A 3 -49.95 31.26 -15.88
N THR A 4 -50.21 30.27 -15.03
CA THR A 4 -49.33 29.11 -14.86
C THR A 4 -49.38 28.27 -16.13
N ARG A 5 -48.31 28.29 -16.94
CA ARG A 5 -48.13 27.30 -18.01
C ARG A 5 -48.12 25.91 -17.37
N PRO A 6 -49.00 24.98 -17.77
CA PRO A 6 -48.93 23.60 -17.28
C PRO A 6 -47.58 23.01 -17.71
N LEU A 7 -46.92 22.30 -16.78
CA LEU A 7 -45.70 21.54 -17.10
C LEU A 7 -46.12 20.40 -18.03
N ASP A 8 -45.80 20.52 -19.32
CA ASP A 8 -46.01 19.45 -20.28
C ASP A 8 -45.00 18.33 -20.02
N VAL A 9 -45.44 17.31 -19.27
CA VAL A 9 -44.65 16.12 -18.97
C VAL A 9 -44.57 15.26 -20.23
N THR A 10 -43.52 15.45 -21.03
CA THR A 10 -43.26 14.61 -22.20
C THR A 10 -42.63 13.27 -21.76
N PRO A 11 -42.91 12.16 -22.48
CA PRO A 11 -42.26 10.87 -22.21
C PRO A 11 -40.73 10.96 -22.19
N ALA A 12 -40.16 11.81 -23.06
CA ALA A 12 -38.71 12.07 -23.10
C ALA A 12 -38.20 12.77 -21.82
N GLY A 13 -38.94 13.73 -21.28
CA GLY A 13 -38.59 14.41 -20.02
C GLY A 13 -38.66 13.46 -18.81
N VAL A 14 -39.63 12.56 -18.78
CA VAL A 14 -39.74 11.51 -17.74
C VAL A 14 -38.56 10.55 -17.82
N LEU A 15 -38.22 10.06 -19.02
CA LEU A 15 -37.07 9.17 -19.23
C LEU A 15 -35.75 9.84 -18.82
N GLY A 16 -35.56 11.11 -19.18
CA GLY A 16 -34.39 11.90 -18.76
C GLY A 16 -34.29 12.02 -17.24
N SER A 17 -35.42 12.28 -16.57
CA SER A 17 -35.47 12.40 -15.10
C SER A 17 -35.15 11.07 -14.41
N ILE A 18 -35.69 9.96 -14.92
CA ILE A 18 -35.36 8.61 -14.45
C ILE A 18 -33.87 8.33 -14.63
N ALA A 19 -33.30 8.66 -15.79
CA ALA A 19 -31.87 8.45 -16.05
C ALA A 19 -30.99 9.21 -15.05
N VAL A 20 -31.32 10.48 -14.76
CA VAL A 20 -30.62 11.28 -13.74
C VAL A 20 -30.72 10.63 -12.36
N LEU A 21 -31.90 10.16 -11.96
CA LEU A 21 -32.08 9.47 -10.67
C LEU A 21 -31.28 8.17 -10.58
N VAL A 22 -31.23 7.39 -11.67
CA VAL A 22 -30.41 6.17 -11.75
C VAL A 22 -28.93 6.51 -11.60
N VAL A 23 -28.42 7.52 -12.33
CA VAL A 23 -27.03 7.95 -12.23
C VAL A 23 -26.72 8.44 -10.81
N ALA A 24 -27.60 9.25 -10.21
CA ALA A 24 -27.44 9.72 -8.84
C ALA A 24 -27.38 8.55 -7.84
N ALA A 25 -28.25 7.55 -7.97
CA ALA A 25 -28.24 6.35 -7.13
C ALA A 25 -26.94 5.54 -7.29
N VAL A 26 -26.43 5.41 -8.52
CA VAL A 26 -25.13 4.75 -8.78
C VAL A 26 -23.99 5.51 -8.12
N CYS A 27 -23.94 6.84 -8.24
CA CYS A 27 -22.92 7.67 -7.60
C CYS A 27 -22.94 7.53 -6.07
N VAL A 28 -24.12 7.53 -5.46
CA VAL A 28 -24.28 7.32 -4.00
C VAL A 28 -23.74 5.93 -3.60
N ARG A 29 -24.10 4.88 -4.35
CA ARG A 29 -23.59 3.52 -4.10
C ARG A 29 -22.06 3.45 -4.24
N LEU A 30 -21.48 4.12 -5.23
CA LEU A 30 -20.03 4.21 -5.39
C LEU A 30 -19.37 4.99 -4.26
N GLY A 31 -20.03 6.03 -3.73
CA GLY A 31 -19.57 6.74 -2.53
C GLY A 31 -19.47 5.84 -1.31
N PHE A 32 -20.49 5.00 -1.05
CA PHE A 32 -20.42 3.99 0.00
C PHE A 32 -19.28 2.99 -0.23
N TRP A 33 -19.12 2.50 -1.46
CA TRP A 33 -18.00 1.62 -1.81
C TRP A 33 -16.63 2.25 -1.56
N GLN A 34 -16.47 3.55 -1.83
CA GLN A 34 -15.22 4.27 -1.53
C GLN A 34 -14.96 4.31 -0.01
N LEU A 35 -15.99 4.53 0.81
CA LEU A 35 -15.88 4.51 2.27
C LEU A 35 -15.52 3.12 2.78
N ASP A 36 -16.13 2.06 2.24
CA ASP A 36 -15.81 0.68 2.60
C ASP A 36 -14.35 0.35 2.26
N ARG A 37 -13.88 0.75 1.08
CA ARG A 37 -12.48 0.57 0.69
C ARG A 37 -11.52 1.39 1.53
N LEU A 38 -11.90 2.57 1.98
CA LEU A 38 -11.11 3.36 2.92
C LEU A 38 -11.00 2.62 4.27
N GLN A 39 -12.12 2.11 4.78
CA GLN A 39 -12.13 1.39 6.05
C GLN A 39 -11.26 0.14 5.99
N GLU A 40 -11.38 -0.67 4.94
CA GLU A 40 -10.55 -1.85 4.75
C GLU A 40 -9.05 -1.51 4.70
N ARG A 41 -8.69 -0.39 4.06
CA ARG A 41 -7.29 0.10 4.07
C ARG A 41 -6.85 0.51 5.48
N ARG A 42 -7.69 1.21 6.23
CA ARG A 42 -7.41 1.61 7.61
C ARG A 42 -7.21 0.41 8.52
N ASP A 43 -8.09 -0.60 8.42
CA ASP A 43 -8.00 -1.80 9.25
C ASP A 43 -6.70 -2.57 8.98
N ARG A 44 -6.30 -2.71 7.71
CA ARG A 44 -5.01 -3.31 7.36
C ARG A 44 -3.83 -2.50 7.89
N ASN A 45 -3.86 -1.18 7.72
CA ASN A 45 -2.79 -0.31 8.21
C ASN A 45 -2.67 -0.36 9.73
N ALA A 46 -3.80 -0.40 10.46
CA ALA A 46 -3.81 -0.50 11.91
C ALA A 46 -3.11 -1.76 12.41
N VAL A 47 -3.27 -2.90 11.71
CA VAL A 47 -2.55 -4.14 12.03
C VAL A 47 -1.05 -3.98 11.82
N VAL A 48 -0.62 -3.37 10.71
CA VAL A 48 0.79 -3.11 10.41
C VAL A 48 1.40 -2.19 11.46
N GLU A 49 0.74 -1.07 11.74
CA GLU A 49 1.19 -0.07 12.72
C GLU A 49 1.30 -0.66 14.12
N ALA A 50 0.29 -1.40 14.57
CA ALA A 50 0.32 -2.06 15.87
C ALA A 50 1.49 -3.04 15.98
N ARG A 51 1.76 -3.85 14.95
CA ARG A 51 2.88 -4.80 14.95
C ARG A 51 4.24 -4.12 14.88
N MET A 52 4.37 -3.05 14.10
CA MET A 52 5.59 -2.26 14.03
C MET A 52 5.87 -1.52 15.35
N ALA A 53 4.83 -1.06 16.05
CA ALA A 53 4.96 -0.37 17.33
C ALA A 53 5.41 -1.31 18.47
N MET A 54 5.20 -2.61 18.35
CA MET A 54 5.65 -3.58 19.36
C MET A 54 7.18 -3.55 19.53
N PRO A 55 7.68 -3.96 20.72
CA PRO A 55 9.11 -4.09 20.95
C PRO A 55 9.75 -5.03 19.92
N PRO A 56 10.94 -4.67 19.38
CA PRO A 56 11.68 -5.56 18.51
C PRO A 56 12.03 -6.86 19.23
N VAL A 57 12.02 -7.96 18.48
CA VAL A 57 12.41 -9.30 18.97
C VAL A 57 13.75 -9.71 18.38
N ALA A 58 14.56 -10.46 19.12
CA ALA A 58 15.83 -10.93 18.59
C ALA A 58 15.61 -11.99 17.50
N LEU A 59 16.31 -11.87 16.36
CA LEU A 59 16.19 -12.82 15.24
C LEU A 59 16.51 -14.26 15.67
N ALA A 60 17.50 -14.42 16.55
CA ALA A 60 17.95 -15.72 17.05
C ALA A 60 16.89 -16.47 17.87
N GLY A 61 15.86 -15.78 18.38
CA GLY A 61 14.79 -16.35 19.18
C GLY A 61 13.47 -16.55 18.42
N LEU A 62 13.47 -16.38 17.09
CA LEU A 62 12.25 -16.54 16.31
C LEU A 62 11.87 -18.01 16.10
N PRO A 63 10.58 -18.36 16.20
CA PRO A 63 10.08 -19.67 15.78
C PRO A 63 10.29 -19.89 14.27
N SER A 64 10.32 -21.16 13.86
CA SER A 64 10.39 -21.54 12.44
C SER A 64 9.16 -21.09 11.65
N ASP A 65 7.97 -21.14 12.26
CA ASP A 65 6.77 -20.52 11.71
C ASP A 65 6.74 -19.02 12.04
N THR A 66 6.87 -18.22 10.99
CA THR A 66 6.93 -16.76 11.08
C THR A 66 5.64 -16.08 10.60
N ALA A 67 4.57 -16.82 10.29
CA ALA A 67 3.32 -16.24 9.80
C ALA A 67 2.73 -15.19 10.76
N GLY A 68 2.87 -15.40 12.07
CA GLY A 68 2.45 -14.46 13.11
C GLY A 68 3.35 -13.21 13.26
N LEU A 69 4.52 -13.19 12.62
CA LEU A 69 5.57 -12.17 12.78
C LEU A 69 5.65 -11.17 11.63
N VAL A 70 4.78 -11.29 10.63
CA VAL A 70 4.72 -10.33 9.52
C VAL A 70 4.49 -8.91 10.09
N HIS A 71 5.31 -7.95 9.66
CA HIS A 71 5.38 -6.56 10.17
C HIS A 71 5.90 -6.40 11.61
N ARG A 72 6.54 -7.41 12.21
CA ARG A 72 7.29 -7.25 13.46
C ARG A 72 8.69 -6.73 13.18
N ARG A 73 9.15 -5.79 14.01
CA ARG A 73 10.55 -5.39 14.05
C ARG A 73 11.40 -6.48 14.69
N VAL A 74 12.59 -6.68 14.15
CA VAL A 74 13.56 -7.67 14.62
C VAL A 74 14.91 -7.01 14.84
N THR A 75 15.63 -7.44 15.88
CA THR A 75 17.02 -7.03 16.15
C THR A 75 17.98 -8.19 15.87
N LEU A 76 19.11 -7.85 15.28
CA LEU A 76 20.22 -8.77 15.05
C LEU A 76 21.53 -7.98 15.05
N ALA A 77 22.62 -8.65 15.35
CA ALA A 77 23.97 -8.10 15.33
C ALA A 77 24.87 -9.00 14.50
N GLY A 78 25.78 -8.39 13.75
CA GLY A 78 26.65 -9.08 12.80
C GLY A 78 27.62 -8.12 12.12
N GLY A 79 28.43 -8.64 11.20
CA GLY A 79 29.34 -7.86 10.38
C GLY A 79 28.90 -7.87 8.91
N TYR A 80 28.88 -6.70 8.26
CA TYR A 80 28.60 -6.63 6.83
C TYR A 80 29.73 -7.26 6.01
N ASP A 81 29.36 -7.99 4.97
CA ASP A 81 30.26 -8.59 4.00
C ASP A 81 30.23 -7.81 2.68
N HIS A 82 30.95 -6.69 2.66
CA HIS A 82 31.02 -5.80 1.50
C HIS A 82 31.67 -6.43 0.26
N ALA A 83 32.39 -7.55 0.42
CA ALA A 83 32.96 -8.26 -0.72
C ALA A 83 31.89 -8.96 -1.57
N HIS A 84 30.69 -9.17 -1.01
CA HIS A 84 29.58 -9.88 -1.63
C HIS A 84 28.33 -8.98 -1.76
N ASP A 85 28.54 -7.67 -1.91
CA ASP A 85 27.45 -6.73 -2.16
C ASP A 85 26.76 -7.05 -3.51
N LEU A 86 25.43 -7.00 -3.50
CA LEU A 86 24.58 -7.27 -4.66
C LEU A 86 23.91 -5.97 -5.10
N VAL A 87 24.09 -5.63 -6.36
CA VAL A 87 23.45 -4.47 -6.99
C VAL A 87 22.27 -4.96 -7.82
N LEU A 88 21.07 -4.56 -7.43
CA LEU A 88 19.86 -4.83 -8.19
C LEU A 88 19.57 -3.64 -9.10
N ALA A 89 20.03 -3.74 -10.35
CA ALA A 89 19.89 -2.72 -11.37
C ALA A 89 18.47 -2.64 -11.95
N GLY A 90 18.21 -1.58 -12.73
CA GLY A 90 16.94 -1.39 -13.44
C GLY A 90 15.78 -0.96 -12.53
N ARG A 91 16.06 -0.20 -11.48
CA ARG A 91 15.09 0.17 -10.44
C ARG A 91 14.85 1.67 -10.49
N SER A 92 13.73 2.07 -11.07
CA SER A 92 13.33 3.48 -11.11
C SER A 92 12.62 3.88 -9.82
N MET A 93 13.01 5.00 -9.21
CA MET A 93 12.32 5.61 -8.08
C MET A 93 11.99 7.07 -8.40
N GLY A 94 10.71 7.44 -8.33
CA GLY A 94 10.27 8.82 -8.62
C GLY A 94 10.61 9.31 -10.03
N GLY A 95 10.71 8.40 -11.01
CA GLY A 95 11.07 8.72 -12.40
C GLY A 95 12.57 8.79 -12.68
N LEU A 96 13.43 8.63 -11.67
CA LEU A 96 14.89 8.56 -11.84
C LEU A 96 15.35 7.11 -11.94
N PRO A 97 16.27 6.77 -12.87
CA PRO A 97 16.89 5.45 -12.90
C PRO A 97 17.81 5.26 -11.69
N GLY A 98 17.93 4.02 -11.24
CA GLY A 98 18.80 3.68 -10.12
C GLY A 98 18.86 2.20 -9.81
N VAL A 99 19.44 1.92 -8.66
CA VAL A 99 19.77 0.58 -8.19
C VAL A 99 19.45 0.42 -6.72
N TYR A 100 19.10 -0.78 -6.29
CA TYR A 100 19.10 -1.14 -4.86
C TYR A 100 20.40 -1.83 -4.51
N LEU A 101 21.05 -1.38 -3.44
CA LEU A 101 22.20 -2.05 -2.87
C LEU A 101 21.74 -3.02 -1.77
N TYR A 102 22.18 -4.27 -1.87
CA TYR A 102 21.97 -5.28 -0.85
C TYR A 102 23.31 -5.77 -0.33
N SER A 103 23.51 -5.69 0.98
CA SER A 103 24.73 -6.16 1.64
C SER A 103 24.41 -7.34 2.55
N PRO A 104 25.10 -8.48 2.41
CA PRO A 104 24.96 -9.57 3.36
C PRO A 104 25.47 -9.14 4.74
N LEU A 105 24.65 -9.33 5.76
CA LEU A 105 25.03 -9.19 7.16
C LEU A 105 25.29 -10.58 7.72
N ARG A 106 26.57 -10.90 7.97
CA ARG A 106 26.98 -12.21 8.50
C ARG A 106 26.60 -12.34 9.96
N LEU A 107 25.96 -13.46 10.25
CA LEU A 107 25.58 -13.97 11.55
C LEU A 107 26.45 -15.19 11.87
N GLY A 108 26.52 -15.61 13.13
CA GLY A 108 27.34 -16.76 13.53
C GLY A 108 27.00 -18.07 12.79
N THR A 109 25.77 -18.21 12.27
CA THR A 109 25.28 -19.43 11.61
C THR A 109 24.86 -19.22 10.15
N GLY A 110 25.08 -18.05 9.56
CA GLY A 110 24.62 -17.73 8.21
C GLY A 110 24.71 -16.24 7.87
N ALA A 111 23.91 -15.77 6.91
CA ALA A 111 23.83 -14.35 6.59
C ALA A 111 22.38 -13.94 6.28
N VAL A 112 22.05 -12.69 6.60
CA VAL A 112 20.79 -12.06 6.21
C VAL A 112 21.11 -10.98 5.18
N LEU A 113 20.40 -10.97 4.07
CA LEU A 113 20.56 -9.93 3.08
C LEU A 113 19.84 -8.65 3.56
N VAL A 114 20.59 -7.55 3.69
CA VAL A 114 20.06 -6.26 4.13
C VAL A 114 19.96 -5.33 2.93
N GLU A 115 18.75 -4.88 2.61
CA GLU A 115 18.56 -3.75 1.69
C GLU A 115 19.14 -2.49 2.34
N ARG A 116 20.17 -1.91 1.72
CA ARG A 116 20.86 -0.70 2.19
C ARG A 116 20.23 0.58 1.67
N GLY A 117 19.27 0.45 0.75
CA GLY A 117 18.53 1.54 0.14
C GLY A 117 18.76 1.65 -1.35
N TRP A 118 18.08 2.63 -1.93
CA TRP A 118 18.14 2.98 -3.35
C TRP A 118 19.19 4.06 -3.61
N LEU A 119 19.94 3.92 -4.69
CA LEU A 119 20.94 4.87 -5.17
C LEU A 119 20.58 5.28 -6.61
N PRO A 120 20.62 6.56 -6.95
CA PRO A 120 20.47 7.00 -8.33
C PRO A 120 21.65 6.46 -9.16
N SER A 121 21.36 5.94 -10.34
CA SER A 121 22.41 5.64 -11.31
C SER A 121 22.63 6.91 -12.12
N ALA A 122 23.86 7.43 -12.08
CA ALA A 122 24.30 8.27 -13.17
C ALA A 122 24.45 7.32 -14.36
N ASP A 123 23.58 7.47 -15.36
CA ASP A 123 23.78 6.84 -16.66
C ASP A 123 25.15 7.21 -17.25
#